data_AF-A0A1B9S174-F1
#
_entry.id   AF-A0A1B9S174-F1
#
_cell.length_a   1.000
_cell.length_b   1.000
_cell.length_c   1.000
_cell.angle_alpha   90.00
_cell.angle_beta   90.00
_cell.angle_gamma   90.00
#
_symmetry.space_group_name_H-M   'P 1'
#
loop_
_entity.id
_entity.type
_entity.pdbx_description
1 polymer ?
#
loop_
_entity_poly.entity_id
_entity_poly.type
_entity_poly.pdbx_seq_one_letter_code
_entity_poly.pdbx_strand_id
1 'polypeptide(L)'
;MADKLRNLLSRLTIVGFALFALTALAAAQPAFQKVERMDAIAREMVNSGELDTIDWVEVSAIFGIDADGDVVESYGYAYDRSGKPHAVAFLTDAVEREVKSYREWLREEHRGDFIKMLFQFNRESRRFNADFEYDNPRRWQVTPRNLETIVEELRPNLGSP
;
A
#
# COMPACT_ATOMS: atom_id res chain seq x y z
N MET A 1 11.64 47.42 -55.85
CA MET A 1 11.88 46.77 -57.16
C MET A 1 13.34 46.32 -57.14
N ALA A 2 13.73 45.06 -56.99
CA ALA A 2 13.00 43.81 -56.85
C ALA A 2 13.90 42.76 -56.14
N ASP A 3 13.27 41.95 -55.30
CA ASP A 3 13.52 40.53 -55.03
C ASP A 3 14.74 39.84 -55.67
N LYS A 4 15.62 39.30 -54.83
CA LYS A 4 15.93 37.85 -54.72
C LYS A 4 17.30 37.61 -54.08
N LEU A 5 17.30 36.97 -52.91
CA LEU A 5 18.23 35.90 -52.48
C LEU A 5 17.77 35.48 -51.07
N ARG A 6 16.68 34.71 -50.99
CA ARG A 6 16.69 33.25 -50.73
C ARG A 6 17.54 32.85 -49.52
N ASN A 7 16.85 32.20 -48.60
CA ASN A 7 17.34 31.38 -47.49
C ASN A 7 17.67 32.12 -46.19
N LEU A 8 16.62 32.59 -45.52
CA LEU A 8 16.57 32.63 -44.07
C LEU A 8 15.13 32.30 -43.67
N LEU A 9 14.94 31.56 -42.57
CA LEU A 9 13.66 31.11 -42.02
C LEU A 9 13.14 29.76 -42.55
N SER A 10 13.90 28.71 -42.26
CA SER A 10 13.28 27.44 -41.90
C SER A 10 14.19 26.73 -40.90
N ARG A 11 13.59 26.35 -39.76
CA ARG A 11 14.09 25.45 -38.69
C ARG A 11 14.56 26.14 -37.40
N LEU A 12 13.61 26.21 -36.46
CA LEU A 12 13.76 26.01 -35.02
C LEU A 12 12.31 25.93 -34.51
N THR A 13 11.59 24.83 -34.72
CA THR A 13 11.68 23.55 -33.98
C THR A 13 11.67 23.77 -32.46
N ILE A 14 10.45 23.85 -31.91
CA ILE A 14 9.98 23.19 -30.68
C ILE A 14 11.07 23.03 -29.61
N VAL A 15 11.27 24.04 -28.77
CA VAL A 15 11.90 23.89 -27.45
C VAL A 15 10.85 24.33 -26.44
N GLY A 16 10.10 23.37 -25.90
CA GLY A 16 9.06 23.68 -24.91
C GLY A 16 8.37 22.48 -24.28
N PHE A 17 8.37 21.31 -24.92
CA PHE A 17 7.62 20.14 -24.43
C PHE A 17 8.45 19.10 -23.66
N ALA A 18 9.79 19.15 -23.69
CA ALA A 18 10.61 18.08 -23.12
C ALA A 18 10.79 18.16 -21.58
N LEU A 19 10.73 19.34 -20.96
CA LEU A 19 11.01 19.47 -19.52
C LEU A 19 9.85 19.03 -18.61
N PHE A 20 8.60 19.08 -19.08
CA PHE A 20 7.44 18.62 -18.29
C PHE A 20 7.24 17.10 -18.33
N ALA A 21 7.73 16.43 -19.38
CA ALA A 21 7.58 14.98 -19.52
C ALA A 21 8.53 14.20 -18.59
N LEU A 22 9.75 14.70 -18.34
CA LEU A 22 10.72 14.00 -17.49
C LEU A 22 10.37 14.01 -16.00
N THR A 23 9.79 15.09 -15.48
CA THR A 23 9.42 15.20 -14.05
C THR A 23 8.19 14.36 -13.71
N ALA A 24 7.20 14.28 -14.60
CA ALA A 24 6.03 13.40 -14.43
C ALA A 24 6.41 11.91 -14.44
N LEU A 25 7.37 11.51 -15.30
CA LEU A 25 7.85 10.13 -15.36
C LEU A 25 8.60 9.71 -14.08
N ALA A 26 9.39 10.62 -13.49
CA ALA A 26 10.15 10.36 -12.27
C ALA A 26 9.26 10.15 -11.03
N ALA A 27 8.16 10.89 -10.90
CA ALA A 27 7.20 10.70 -9.80
C ALA A 27 6.26 9.50 -10.00
N ALA A 28 6.04 9.05 -11.24
CA ALA A 28 5.19 7.91 -11.55
C ALA A 28 5.83 6.56 -11.17
N GLN A 29 7.15 6.46 -11.20
CA GLN A 29 7.87 5.21 -10.95
C GLN A 29 7.79 4.73 -9.48
N PRO A 30 8.05 5.57 -8.45
CA PRO A 30 7.85 5.19 -7.05
C PRO A 30 6.38 4.90 -6.72
N ALA A 31 5.44 5.64 -7.33
CA ALA A 31 4.01 5.41 -7.13
C ALA A 31 3.56 4.05 -7.69
N PHE A 32 4.05 3.66 -8.87
CA PHE A 32 3.78 2.36 -9.45
C PHE A 32 4.35 1.22 -8.60
N GLN A 33 5.61 1.34 -8.17
CA GLN A 33 6.26 0.34 -7.30
C GLN A 33 5.52 0.18 -5.97
N LYS A 34 5.03 1.29 -5.39
CA LYS A 34 4.19 1.25 -4.19
C LYS A 34 2.94 0.37 -4.41
N VAL A 35 2.22 0.63 -5.50
CA VAL A 35 0.98 -0.09 -5.85
C VAL A 35 1.25 -1.57 -6.07
N GLU A 36 2.30 -1.91 -6.83
CA GLU A 36 2.69 -3.29 -7.11
C GLU A 36 2.99 -4.08 -5.82
N ARG A 37 3.74 -3.48 -4.90
CA ARG A 37 4.08 -4.10 -3.61
C ARG A 37 2.87 -4.24 -2.69
N MET A 38 1.97 -3.26 -2.69
CA MET A 38 0.70 -3.36 -1.94
C MET A 38 -0.22 -4.44 -2.52
N ASP A 39 -0.29 -4.57 -3.85
CA ASP A 39 -1.03 -5.66 -4.49
C ASP A 39 -0.40 -7.03 -4.17
N ALA A 40 0.92 -7.11 -4.07
CA ALA A 40 1.60 -8.33 -3.65
C ALA A 40 1.22 -8.77 -2.23
N ILE A 41 1.23 -7.87 -1.25
CA ILE A 41 0.75 -8.16 0.11
C ILE A 41 -0.71 -8.62 0.08
N ALA A 42 -1.59 -7.88 -0.59
CA ALA A 42 -3.01 -8.23 -0.68
C ALA A 42 -3.22 -9.61 -1.32
N ARG A 43 -2.49 -9.92 -2.39
CA ARG A 43 -2.54 -11.21 -3.07
C ARG A 43 -2.13 -12.35 -2.14
N GLU A 44 -1.01 -12.23 -1.41
CA GLU A 44 -0.57 -13.30 -0.52
C GLU A 44 -1.47 -13.44 0.72
N MET A 45 -2.09 -12.36 1.21
CA MET A 45 -3.14 -12.44 2.23
C MET A 45 -4.35 -13.24 1.72
N VAL A 46 -4.79 -13.00 0.48
CA VAL A 46 -5.89 -13.77 -0.13
C VAL A 46 -5.51 -15.22 -0.37
N ASN A 47 -4.27 -15.49 -0.80
CA ASN A 47 -3.78 -16.84 -1.05
C ASN A 47 -3.43 -17.64 0.21
N SER A 48 -3.43 -17.00 1.39
CA SER A 48 -3.10 -17.66 2.66
C SER A 48 -4.10 -18.73 3.08
N GLY A 49 -5.33 -18.68 2.56
CA GLY A 49 -6.46 -19.54 2.95
C GLY A 49 -7.25 -19.04 4.16
N GLU A 50 -6.76 -18.04 4.90
CA GLU A 50 -7.42 -17.48 6.10
C GLU A 50 -8.79 -16.85 5.81
N LEU A 51 -9.02 -16.47 4.55
CA LEU A 51 -10.23 -15.79 4.11
C LEU A 51 -11.24 -16.72 3.42
N ASP A 52 -10.89 -17.99 3.20
CA ASP A 52 -11.65 -18.90 2.32
C ASP A 52 -13.06 -19.21 2.83
N THR A 53 -13.25 -19.21 4.15
CA THR A 53 -14.54 -19.52 4.78
C THR A 53 -15.39 -18.27 5.07
N ILE A 54 -14.94 -17.09 4.65
CA ILE A 54 -15.59 -15.81 4.93
C ILE A 54 -16.02 -15.18 3.61
N ASP A 55 -17.28 -14.73 3.50
CA ASP A 55 -17.73 -13.89 2.37
C ASP A 55 -17.26 -12.44 2.56
N TRP A 56 -15.95 -12.27 2.68
CA TRP A 56 -15.29 -11.02 3.01
C TRP A 56 -15.35 -10.02 1.85
N VAL A 57 -15.43 -8.74 2.20
CA VAL A 57 -15.36 -7.59 1.28
C VAL A 57 -14.12 -6.75 1.59
N GLU A 58 -13.85 -6.54 2.87
CA GLU A 58 -12.75 -5.73 3.35
C GLU A 58 -11.92 -6.51 4.36
N VAL A 59 -10.64 -6.19 4.45
CA VAL A 59 -9.74 -6.76 5.45
C VAL A 59 -8.82 -5.68 5.99
N SER A 60 -8.57 -5.73 7.30
CA SER A 60 -7.49 -5.02 7.96
C SER A 60 -6.57 -6.01 8.65
N ALA A 61 -5.26 -5.81 8.52
CA ALA A 61 -4.24 -6.62 9.15
C ALA A 61 -3.17 -5.73 9.74
N ILE A 62 -2.77 -6.03 10.97
CA ILE A 62 -1.63 -5.42 11.63
C ILE A 62 -0.49 -6.42 11.59
N PHE A 63 0.68 -5.95 11.18
CA PHE A 63 1.93 -6.69 11.22
C PHE A 63 2.86 -6.02 12.22
N GLY A 64 3.27 -6.74 13.25
CA GLY A 64 4.38 -6.35 14.13
C GLY A 64 5.67 -6.91 13.58
N ILE A 65 6.70 -6.05 13.49
CA ILE A 65 7.93 -6.34 12.77
C ILE A 65 9.12 -6.07 13.68
N ASP A 66 10.08 -6.98 13.67
CA ASP A 66 11.31 -6.84 14.45
C ASP A 66 12.39 -6.00 13.73
N ALA A 67 13.59 -5.97 14.31
CA ALA A 67 14.70 -5.22 13.75
C ALA A 67 15.18 -5.79 12.40
N ASP A 68 15.10 -7.11 12.21
CA ASP A 68 15.54 -7.80 11.00
C ASP A 68 14.51 -7.74 9.86
N GLY A 69 13.30 -7.26 10.17
CA GLY A 69 12.21 -7.06 9.22
C GLY A 69 11.25 -8.23 9.12
N ASP A 70 11.36 -9.20 10.03
CA ASP A 70 10.51 -10.38 10.06
C ASP A 70 9.19 -10.07 10.79
N VAL A 71 8.11 -10.71 10.37
CA VAL A 71 6.77 -10.51 10.94
C VAL A 71 6.63 -11.41 12.16
N VAL A 72 6.73 -10.81 13.34
CA VAL A 72 6.66 -11.53 14.62
C VAL A 72 5.25 -11.54 15.24
N GLU A 73 4.34 -10.75 14.68
CA GLU A 73 2.96 -10.61 15.16
C GLU A 73 2.04 -10.31 13.97
N SER A 74 0.89 -10.99 13.90
CA SER A 74 -0.18 -10.63 12.98
C SER A 74 -1.54 -10.81 13.63
N TYR A 75 -2.40 -9.80 13.50
CA TYR A 75 -3.80 -9.86 13.89
C TYR A 75 -4.61 -8.83 13.11
N GLY A 76 -5.90 -9.10 12.93
CA GLY A 76 -6.75 -8.21 12.16
C GLY A 76 -8.18 -8.72 12.06
N TYR A 77 -8.93 -8.10 11.16
CA TYR A 77 -10.34 -8.40 10.94
C TYR A 77 -10.66 -8.42 9.44
N ALA A 78 -11.35 -9.47 9.01
CA ALA A 78 -12.07 -9.50 7.75
C ALA A 78 -13.51 -9.07 8.00
N TYR A 79 -14.07 -8.22 7.15
CA TYR A 79 -15.44 -7.73 7.24
C TYR A 79 -16.24 -8.35 6.09
N ASP A 80 -17.29 -9.09 6.42
CA ASP A 80 -18.18 -9.68 5.41
C ASP A 80 -19.10 -8.64 4.75
N ARG A 81 -19.94 -9.07 3.80
CA ARG A 81 -20.90 -8.17 3.12
C ARG A 81 -21.86 -7.45 4.06
N SER A 82 -22.15 -8.01 5.23
CA SER A 82 -22.98 -7.35 6.25
C SER A 82 -22.19 -6.34 7.09
N GLY A 83 -20.87 -6.27 6.89
CA GLY A 83 -19.95 -5.49 7.70
C GLY A 83 -19.59 -6.15 9.01
N LYS A 84 -19.94 -7.43 9.22
CA LYS A 84 -19.62 -8.14 10.45
C LYS A 84 -18.13 -8.50 10.44
N PRO A 85 -17.40 -8.22 11.54
CA PRO A 85 -15.99 -8.53 11.66
C PRO A 85 -15.77 -10.01 12.01
N HIS A 86 -14.71 -10.58 11.44
CA HIS A 86 -14.20 -11.93 11.69
C HIS A 86 -12.69 -11.81 11.96
N ALA A 87 -12.22 -12.32 13.09
CA ALA A 87 -10.80 -12.25 13.42
C ALA A 87 -9.97 -13.11 12.46
N VAL A 88 -8.85 -12.56 11.99
CA VAL A 88 -7.92 -13.21 11.06
C VAL A 88 -6.47 -12.90 11.45
N ALA A 89 -5.53 -13.75 11.05
CA ALA A 89 -4.10 -13.53 11.24
C ALA A 89 -3.32 -14.08 10.04
N PHE A 90 -2.35 -13.32 9.53
CA PHE A 90 -1.61 -13.65 8.31
C PHE A 90 -0.12 -13.85 8.63
N LEU A 91 0.24 -15.06 9.05
CA LEU A 91 1.62 -15.42 9.47
C LEU A 91 2.29 -16.42 8.51
N THR A 92 1.91 -16.43 7.24
CA THR A 92 2.57 -17.30 6.26
C THR A 92 3.88 -16.67 5.77
N ASP A 93 4.89 -17.50 5.46
CA ASP A 93 6.17 -17.05 4.89
C ASP A 93 5.98 -16.19 3.62
N ALA A 94 4.90 -16.45 2.86
CA ALA A 94 4.57 -15.68 1.68
C ALA A 94 4.15 -14.24 2.02
N VAL A 95 3.27 -14.06 3.02
CA VAL A 95 2.85 -12.73 3.48
C VAL A 95 4.02 -11.99 4.12
N GLU A 96 4.79 -12.65 4.98
CA GLU A 96 5.97 -12.07 5.62
C GLU A 96 6.95 -11.52 4.59
N ARG A 97 7.28 -12.32 3.57
CA ARG A 97 8.20 -11.91 2.50
C ARG A 97 7.74 -10.63 1.80
N GLU A 98 6.46 -10.50 1.49
CA GLU A 98 5.94 -9.30 0.81
C GLU A 98 5.92 -8.07 1.74
N VAL A 99 5.58 -8.25 3.02
CA VAL A 99 5.63 -7.17 4.02
C VAL A 99 7.08 -6.69 4.23
N LYS A 100 8.02 -7.62 4.37
CA LYS A 100 9.45 -7.32 4.48
C LYS A 100 9.97 -6.59 3.25
N SER A 101 9.60 -7.07 2.05
CA SER A 101 9.98 -6.41 0.79
C SER A 101 9.41 -4.99 0.68
N TYR A 102 8.17 -4.76 1.14
CA TYR A 102 7.59 -3.42 1.20
C TYR A 102 8.36 -2.52 2.18
N ARG A 103 8.73 -3.04 3.36
CA ARG A 103 9.53 -2.30 4.36
C ARG A 103 10.90 -1.90 3.82
N GLU A 104 11.61 -2.81 3.19
CA GLU A 104 12.93 -2.57 2.60
C GLU A 104 12.86 -1.47 1.52
N TRP A 105 11.86 -1.55 0.64
CA TRP A 105 11.64 -0.51 -0.38
C TRP A 105 11.31 0.85 0.24
N LEU A 106 10.44 0.89 1.25
CA LEU A 106 10.07 2.15 1.91
C LEU A 106 11.27 2.78 2.63
N ARG A 107 12.19 1.94 3.14
CA ARG A 107 13.44 2.39 3.75
C ARG A 107 14.35 3.09 2.75
N GLU A 108 14.49 2.53 1.55
CA GLU A 108 15.25 3.14 0.45
C GLU A 108 14.64 4.48 0.01
N GLU A 109 13.31 4.58 0.02
CA GLU A 109 12.51 5.76 -0.35
C GLU A 109 12.36 6.81 0.78
N HIS A 110 13.25 6.81 1.78
CA HIS A 110 13.41 7.87 2.81
C HIS A 110 12.49 7.81 4.04
N ARG A 111 11.91 6.66 4.41
CA ARG A 111 11.23 6.47 5.70
C ARG A 111 12.03 5.49 6.56
N GLY A 112 12.10 5.69 7.87
CA GLY A 112 12.81 4.75 8.76
C GLY A 112 12.21 3.34 8.76
N ASP A 113 12.79 2.45 9.54
CA ASP A 113 12.24 1.12 9.76
C ASP A 113 10.99 1.22 10.65
N PHE A 114 9.80 1.04 10.07
CA PHE A 114 8.59 0.93 10.88
C PHE A 114 8.61 -0.38 11.69
N ILE A 115 8.02 -0.32 12.88
CA ILE A 115 7.89 -1.44 13.82
C ILE A 115 6.50 -2.08 13.73
N LYS A 116 5.49 -1.35 13.22
CA LYS A 116 4.19 -1.92 12.84
C LYS A 116 3.67 -1.35 11.54
N MET A 117 2.86 -2.14 10.86
CA MET A 117 2.11 -1.76 9.67
C MET A 117 0.65 -2.16 9.85
N LEU A 118 -0.26 -1.21 9.68
CA LEU A 118 -1.68 -1.47 9.41
C LEU A 118 -1.84 -1.51 7.90
N PHE A 119 -2.19 -2.66 7.36
CA PHE A 119 -2.56 -2.85 5.97
C PHE A 119 -4.06 -3.06 5.85
N GLN A 120 -4.69 -2.38 4.91
CA GLN A 120 -6.13 -2.48 4.65
C GLN A 120 -6.36 -2.69 3.17
N PHE A 121 -7.31 -3.55 2.83
CA PHE A 121 -7.68 -3.85 1.45
C PHE A 121 -9.18 -4.06 1.31
N ASN A 122 -9.75 -3.49 0.25
CA ASN A 122 -11.13 -3.74 -0.17
C ASN A 122 -11.10 -4.44 -1.54
N ARG A 123 -11.70 -5.64 -1.61
CA ARG A 123 -11.65 -6.47 -2.82
C ARG A 123 -12.50 -5.94 -3.97
N GLU A 124 -13.57 -5.21 -3.66
CA GLU A 124 -14.52 -4.71 -4.65
C GLU A 124 -14.00 -3.44 -5.31
N SER A 125 -13.56 -2.46 -4.52
CA SER A 125 -12.97 -1.23 -5.02
C SER A 125 -11.50 -1.40 -5.45
N ARG A 126 -10.88 -2.54 -5.08
CA ARG A 126 -9.45 -2.85 -5.29
C ARG A 126 -8.51 -1.82 -4.65
N ARG A 127 -9.02 -1.01 -3.73
CA ARG A 127 -8.25 0.01 -3.02
C ARG A 127 -7.57 -0.60 -1.81
N PHE A 128 -6.40 -0.08 -1.50
CA PHE A 128 -5.64 -0.42 -0.31
C PHE A 128 -5.24 0.85 0.43
N ASN A 129 -4.95 0.69 1.72
CA ASN A 129 -4.31 1.69 2.54
C ASN A 129 -3.22 1.01 3.37
N ALA A 130 -2.14 1.75 3.64
CA ALA A 130 -1.13 1.33 4.60
C ALA A 130 -0.75 2.50 5.48
N ASP A 131 -0.77 2.25 6.78
CA ASP A 131 -0.32 3.18 7.82
C ASP A 131 0.77 2.50 8.64
N PHE A 132 1.69 3.30 9.18
CA PHE A 132 2.93 2.82 9.78
C PHE A 132 3.12 3.38 11.17
N GLU A 133 3.70 2.59 12.05
CA GLU A 133 4.16 2.98 13.38
C GLU A 133 5.67 2.76 13.48
N TYR A 134 6.39 3.75 14.01
CA TYR A 134 7.86 3.74 14.05
C TYR A 134 8.40 3.64 15.48
N ASP A 135 7.62 4.04 16.49
CA ASP A 135 8.11 4.28 17.85
C ASP A 135 7.27 3.59 18.93
N ASN A 136 5.94 3.57 18.80
CA ASN A 136 5.02 3.08 19.83
C ASN A 136 4.58 1.62 19.59
N PRO A 137 5.18 0.62 20.26
CA PRO A 137 4.81 -0.79 20.07
C PRO A 137 3.40 -1.13 20.57
N ARG A 138 2.72 -0.21 21.27
CA ARG A 138 1.33 -0.38 21.73
C ARG A 138 0.29 0.19 20.78
N ARG A 139 0.68 0.87 19.70
CA ARG A 139 -0.30 1.34 18.72
C ARG A 139 -1.05 0.14 18.13
N TRP A 140 -2.36 0.29 18.06
CA TRP A 140 -3.31 -0.74 17.65
C TRP A 140 -3.30 -2.02 18.49
N GLN A 141 -2.77 -2.00 19.71
CA GLN A 141 -2.82 -3.16 20.59
C GLN A 141 -4.28 -3.49 20.97
N VAL A 142 -4.69 -4.72 20.71
CA VAL A 142 -6.00 -5.24 21.11
C VAL A 142 -5.91 -5.77 22.53
N THR A 143 -6.88 -5.39 23.35
CA THR A 143 -7.08 -5.85 24.72
C THR A 143 -8.55 -6.19 24.91
N PRO A 144 -8.92 -7.02 25.91
CA PRO A 144 -10.33 -7.26 26.21
C PRO A 144 -11.13 -5.99 26.48
N ARG A 145 -10.49 -4.91 26.96
CA ARG A 145 -11.15 -3.66 27.33
C ARG A 145 -11.45 -2.74 26.14
N ASN A 146 -10.68 -2.84 25.05
CA ASN A 146 -10.83 -1.95 23.88
C ASN A 146 -11.27 -2.69 22.61
N LEU A 147 -11.62 -3.98 22.70
CA LEU A 147 -11.92 -4.83 21.54
C LEU A 147 -12.96 -4.21 20.60
N GLU A 148 -14.10 -3.77 21.12
CA GLU A 148 -15.16 -3.18 20.27
C GLU A 148 -14.69 -1.90 19.58
N THR A 149 -13.96 -1.05 20.30
CA THR A 149 -13.42 0.20 19.75
C THR A 149 -12.38 -0.05 18.67
N ILE A 150 -11.44 -0.98 18.91
CA ILE A 150 -10.34 -1.22 17.98
C ILE A 150 -10.81 -1.94 16.71
N VAL A 151 -11.83 -2.79 16.80
CA VAL A 151 -12.48 -3.41 15.64
C VAL A 151 -13.04 -2.35 14.68
N GLU A 152 -13.69 -1.31 15.21
CA GLU A 152 -14.21 -0.22 14.38
C GLU A 152 -13.10 0.73 13.91
N GLU A 153 -12.11 1.04 14.75
CA GLU A 153 -10.97 1.89 14.38
C GLU A 153 -10.16 1.30 13.22
N LEU A 154 -9.96 -0.02 13.22
CA LEU A 154 -9.21 -0.71 12.18
C LEU A 154 -10.03 -0.99 10.92
N ARG A 155 -11.32 -0.69 10.93
CA ARG A 155 -12.19 -0.95 9.78
C ARG A 155 -11.73 -0.12 8.57
N PRO A 156 -11.55 -0.74 7.39
CA PRO A 156 -11.22 0.00 6.18
C PRO A 156 -12.30 1.05 5.85
N ASN A 157 -11.86 2.24 5.44
CA ASN A 157 -12.72 3.26 4.85
C ASN A 157 -12.25 3.56 3.43
N LEU A 158 -12.31 2.54 2.58
CA LEU A 158 -11.72 2.57 1.23
C LEU A 158 -12.77 2.78 0.13
N GLY A 159 -14.01 3.10 0.52
CA GLY A 159 -15.15 3.29 -0.36
C GLY A 159 -15.77 1.97 -0.83
N SER A 160 -17.08 1.98 -1.00
CA SER A 160 -17.81 0.97 -1.79
C SER A 160 -17.71 1.31 -3.29
N PRO A 161 -17.85 0.33 -4.20
CA PRO A 161 -17.90 0.58 -5.64
C PRO A 161 -18.99 1.58 -6.04
#